data_AF-Q8TZF0-F1
#
_entry.id   AF-Q8TZF0-F1
#
_cell.length_a   1.000
_cell.length_b   1.000
_cell.length_c   1.000
_cell.angle_alpha   90.00
_cell.angle_beta   90.00
_cell.angle_gamma   90.00
#
_symmetry.space_group_name_H-M   'P 1'
#
loop_
_entity.id
_entity.type
_entity.pdbx_description
1 polymer ?
#
loop_
_entity_poly.entity_id
_entity_poly.type
_entity_poly.pdbx_seq_one_letter_code
_entity_poly.pdbx_strand_id
1 'polypeptide(L)'
;MGTREIIIDCYLHDMCEGLNIMTVRGSAYLLVGQNVYPLIEGIVPPTLHFYIKEGYLDIYGFWRVEGEEHAAHIRVAIDKVHVVGTSIIVEPHGALENFDASVVIKLDASEKDLEQLKKIINEEKFWTKEEHGEVISTYLEKHLREKRKKKE
;
A
#
# COMPACT_ATOMS: atom_id res chain seq x y z
N MET A 1 -1.51 -11.23 18.48
CA MET A 1 -1.44 -11.52 17.03
C MET A 1 -0.28 -10.71 16.48
N GLY A 2 0.62 -11.30 15.68
CA GLY A 2 1.72 -10.54 15.10
C GLY A 2 1.27 -9.72 13.89
N THR A 3 2.07 -8.73 13.50
CA THR A 3 1.81 -7.84 12.34
C THR A 3 1.52 -8.64 11.07
N ARG A 4 2.24 -9.74 10.86
CA ARG A 4 2.11 -10.57 9.67
C ARG A 4 0.78 -11.31 9.61
N GLU A 5 0.33 -11.86 10.74
CA GLU A 5 -0.94 -12.56 10.83
C GLU A 5 -2.11 -11.62 10.54
N ILE A 6 -2.05 -10.37 11.04
CA ILE A 6 -3.05 -9.32 10.70
C ILE A 6 -3.12 -9.11 9.19
N ILE A 7 -1.98 -8.92 8.52
CA ILE A 7 -1.95 -8.69 7.07
C ILE A 7 -2.51 -9.89 6.29
N ILE A 8 -2.19 -11.12 6.71
CA ILE A 8 -2.69 -12.34 6.05
C ILE A 8 -4.21 -12.45 6.23
N ASP A 9 -4.72 -12.18 7.41
CA ASP A 9 -6.16 -12.27 7.69
C ASP A 9 -6.94 -11.22 6.88
N CYS A 10 -6.45 -9.97 6.81
CA CYS A 10 -7.01 -8.93 5.95
C CYS A 10 -7.00 -9.35 4.47
N TYR A 11 -5.87 -9.86 3.98
CA TYR A 11 -5.74 -10.33 2.61
C TYR A 11 -6.71 -11.48 2.27
N LEU A 12 -6.87 -12.46 3.16
CA LEU A 12 -7.81 -13.57 2.96
C LEU A 12 -9.26 -13.09 2.93
N HIS A 13 -9.60 -12.10 3.75
CA HIS A 13 -10.92 -11.51 3.78
C HIS A 13 -11.23 -10.75 2.48
N ASP A 14 -10.31 -9.92 1.99
CA ASP A 14 -10.48 -9.19 0.74
C ASP A 14 -10.41 -10.10 -0.49
N MET A 15 -9.67 -11.21 -0.42
CA MET A 15 -9.70 -12.23 -1.47
C MET A 15 -11.09 -12.88 -1.61
N CYS A 16 -11.84 -13.00 -0.52
CA CYS A 16 -13.18 -13.60 -0.52
C CYS A 16 -14.29 -12.58 -0.86
N GLU A 17 -14.13 -11.32 -0.45
CA GLU A 17 -15.22 -10.34 -0.46
C GLU A 17 -14.93 -9.08 -1.29
N GLY A 18 -13.67 -8.78 -1.56
CA GLY A 18 -13.23 -7.63 -2.34
C GLY A 18 -13.16 -7.92 -3.84
N LEU A 19 -13.22 -6.85 -4.64
CA LEU A 19 -13.00 -6.92 -6.08
C LEU A 19 -11.49 -6.82 -6.36
N ASN A 20 -10.88 -7.90 -6.85
CA ASN A 20 -9.50 -7.83 -7.35
C ASN A 20 -9.47 -7.01 -8.65
N ILE A 21 -8.78 -5.87 -8.61
CA ILE A 21 -8.71 -4.95 -9.75
C ILE A 21 -7.45 -5.16 -10.58
N MET A 22 -6.32 -5.50 -9.94
CA MET A 22 -5.06 -5.74 -10.63
C MET A 22 -4.04 -6.46 -9.75
N THR A 23 -3.10 -7.13 -10.41
CA THR A 23 -1.90 -7.69 -9.78
C THR A 23 -0.70 -7.28 -10.62
N VAL A 24 0.23 -6.54 -10.03
CA VAL A 24 1.36 -5.93 -10.76
C VAL A 24 2.58 -5.82 -9.86
N ARG A 25 3.77 -5.77 -10.46
CA ARG A 25 4.99 -5.52 -9.69
C ARG A 25 5.10 -4.05 -9.31
N GLY A 26 5.64 -3.77 -8.14
CA GLY A 26 5.82 -2.39 -7.69
C GLY A 26 6.57 -2.25 -6.39
N SER A 27 6.69 -1.00 -5.94
CA SER A 27 7.32 -0.64 -4.67
C SER A 27 6.56 0.50 -4.04
N ALA A 28 6.52 0.54 -2.71
CA ALA A 28 5.76 1.53 -1.96
C ALA A 28 6.65 2.22 -0.92
N TYR A 29 6.45 3.53 -0.76
CA TYR A 29 7.22 4.38 0.13
C TYR A 29 6.27 5.28 0.93
N LEU A 30 6.56 5.44 2.21
CA LEU A 30 5.92 6.41 3.09
C LEU A 30 6.78 7.68 3.14
N LEU A 31 6.17 8.82 2.84
CA LEU A 31 6.76 10.14 2.96
C LEU A 31 6.25 10.80 4.23
N VAL A 32 7.16 11.20 5.11
CA VAL A 32 6.83 11.96 6.34
C VAL A 32 7.74 13.17 6.41
N GLY A 33 7.19 14.34 6.09
CA GLY A 33 7.97 15.56 5.85
C GLY A 33 9.01 15.35 4.75
N GLN A 34 10.30 15.50 5.07
CA GLN A 34 11.41 15.27 4.12
C GLN A 34 11.98 13.84 4.16
N ASN A 35 11.42 12.95 4.99
CA ASN A 35 11.93 11.60 5.15
C ASN A 35 11.16 10.62 4.26
N VAL A 36 11.89 9.69 3.66
CA VAL A 36 11.33 8.59 2.86
C VAL A 36 11.59 7.28 3.60
N TYR A 37 10.55 6.49 3.79
CA TYR A 37 10.63 5.18 4.43
C TYR A 37 10.09 4.09 3.49
N PRO A 38 10.81 2.98 3.30
CA PRO A 38 10.34 1.90 2.45
C PRO A 38 9.22 1.12 3.16
N LEU A 39 8.08 0.98 2.49
CA LEU A 39 6.98 0.11 2.91
C LEU A 39 7.08 -1.24 2.22
N ILE A 40 7.33 -1.23 0.91
CA ILE A 40 7.48 -2.41 0.07
C ILE A 40 8.65 -2.17 -0.87
N GLU A 41 9.73 -2.94 -0.70
CA GLU A 41 10.96 -2.79 -1.47
C GLU A 41 11.69 -4.14 -1.60
N GLY A 42 12.29 -4.37 -2.76
CA GLY A 42 13.10 -5.54 -3.05
C GLY A 42 14.01 -5.30 -4.26
N ILE A 43 15.06 -6.13 -4.41
CA ILE A 43 15.99 -6.07 -5.56
C ILE A 43 15.21 -6.18 -6.88
N VAL A 44 14.23 -7.09 -6.90
CA VAL A 44 13.19 -7.14 -7.91
C VAL A 44 11.92 -6.62 -7.25
N PRO A 45 11.20 -5.64 -7.83
CA PRO A 45 9.97 -5.11 -7.27
C PRO A 45 8.98 -6.23 -6.94
N PRO A 46 8.50 -6.31 -5.68
CA PRO A 46 7.50 -7.29 -5.26
C PRO A 46 6.22 -7.26 -6.09
N THR A 47 5.53 -8.40 -6.18
CA THR A 47 4.16 -8.45 -6.68
C THR A 47 3.23 -7.82 -5.65
N LEU A 48 2.39 -6.91 -6.13
CA LEU A 48 1.38 -6.19 -5.38
C LEU A 48 -0.01 -6.64 -5.85
N HIS A 49 -0.91 -6.89 -4.90
CA HIS A 49 -2.29 -7.26 -5.16
C HIS A 49 -3.21 -6.11 -4.74
N PHE A 50 -4.09 -5.68 -5.64
CA PHE A 50 -4.98 -4.54 -5.44
C PHE A 50 -6.42 -5.03 -5.37
N TYR A 51 -7.10 -4.65 -4.30
CA TYR A 51 -8.51 -4.96 -4.07
C TYR A 51 -9.29 -3.67 -3.82
N ILE A 52 -10.53 -3.65 -4.28
CA ILE A 52 -11.50 -2.62 -3.90
C ILE A 52 -12.60 -3.24 -3.06
N LYS A 53 -12.89 -2.61 -1.93
CA LYS A 53 -13.98 -2.99 -1.04
C LYS A 53 -14.49 -1.76 -0.29
N GLU A 54 -15.80 -1.53 -0.33
CA GLU A 54 -16.48 -0.52 0.50
C GLU A 54 -15.89 0.91 0.41
N GLY A 55 -15.46 1.33 -0.79
CA GLY A 55 -14.85 2.65 -1.00
C GLY A 55 -13.37 2.75 -0.62
N TYR A 56 -12.73 1.62 -0.30
CA TYR A 56 -11.31 1.52 -0.03
C TYR A 56 -10.58 0.78 -1.14
N LEU A 57 -9.33 1.20 -1.37
CA LEU A 57 -8.33 0.49 -2.13
C LEU A 57 -7.36 -0.16 -1.13
N ASP A 58 -7.36 -1.48 -1.11
CA ASP A 58 -6.47 -2.29 -0.29
C ASP A 58 -5.34 -2.86 -1.16
N ILE A 59 -4.10 -2.65 -0.73
CA ILE A 59 -2.90 -3.03 -1.48
C ILE A 59 -2.04 -3.91 -0.60
N TYR A 60 -1.76 -5.10 -1.09
CA TYR A 60 -1.00 -6.12 -0.37
C TYR A 60 0.30 -6.45 -1.08
N GLY A 61 1.37 -6.65 -0.32
CA GLY A 61 2.63 -7.18 -0.83
C GLY A 61 3.14 -8.30 0.07
N PHE A 62 3.58 -9.39 -0.55
CA PHE A 62 4.25 -10.50 0.14
C PHE A 62 5.54 -10.85 -0.61
N TRP A 63 6.69 -10.78 0.06
CA TRP A 63 7.98 -11.00 -0.59
C TRP A 63 9.05 -11.48 0.38
N ARG A 64 10.25 -11.75 -0.15
CA ARG A 64 11.39 -12.21 0.63
C ARG A 64 12.62 -11.37 0.31
N VAL A 65 13.35 -10.95 1.34
CA VAL A 65 14.64 -10.25 1.22
C VAL A 65 15.63 -10.96 2.13
N GLU A 66 16.77 -11.41 1.58
CA GLU A 66 17.85 -12.06 2.34
C GLU A 66 17.40 -13.27 3.18
N GLY A 67 16.40 -14.02 2.69
CA GLY A 67 15.85 -15.18 3.40
C GLY A 67 14.72 -14.85 4.39
N GLU A 68 14.48 -13.57 4.68
CA GLU A 68 13.39 -13.12 5.57
C GLU A 68 12.13 -12.76 4.79
N GLU A 69 10.98 -13.21 5.30
CA GLU A 69 9.68 -12.98 4.70
C GLU A 69 9.07 -11.66 5.19
N HIS A 70 8.58 -10.88 4.25
CA HIS A 70 7.98 -9.58 4.49
C HIS A 70 6.55 -9.54 3.96
N ALA A 71 5.73 -8.76 4.65
CA ALA A 71 4.35 -8.52 4.31
C ALA A 71 4.03 -7.04 4.54
N ALA A 72 3.18 -6.48 3.69
CA ALA A 72 2.64 -5.15 3.88
C ALA A 72 1.18 -5.09 3.42
N HIS A 73 0.43 -4.21 4.08
CA HIS A 73 -0.94 -3.86 3.79
C HIS A 73 -1.05 -2.33 3.82
N ILE A 74 -1.62 -1.77 2.75
CA ILE A 74 -1.86 -0.34 2.61
C ILE A 74 -3.34 -0.22 2.26
N ARG A 75 -4.14 0.27 3.21
CA ARG A 75 -5.57 0.55 3.03
C ARG A 75 -5.76 2.05 2.89
N VAL A 76 -6.40 2.46 1.80
CA VAL A 76 -6.60 3.87 1.50
C VAL A 76 -8.00 4.15 0.99
N ALA A 77 -8.59 5.27 1.40
CA ALA A 77 -9.86 5.72 0.85
C ALA A 77 -9.68 6.09 -0.63
N ILE A 78 -10.56 5.59 -1.52
CA ILE A 78 -10.41 5.70 -2.98
C ILE A 78 -10.37 7.16 -3.45
N ASP A 79 -11.07 8.05 -2.76
CA ASP A 79 -11.13 9.48 -3.06
C ASP A 79 -9.83 10.24 -2.76
N LYS A 80 -8.92 9.64 -1.99
CA LYS A 80 -7.56 10.16 -1.71
C LYS A 80 -6.48 9.60 -2.64
N VAL A 81 -6.88 8.80 -3.62
CA VAL A 81 -5.95 8.10 -4.54
C VAL A 81 -5.81 8.87 -5.85
N HIS A 82 -4.57 9.22 -6.19
CA HIS A 82 -4.22 9.91 -7.43
C HIS A 82 -3.27 9.05 -8.26
N VAL A 83 -3.63 8.78 -9.52
CA VAL A 83 -2.77 8.02 -10.44
C VAL A 83 -2.04 8.99 -11.38
N VAL A 84 -0.71 9.07 -11.25
CA VAL A 84 0.16 10.00 -11.99
C VAL A 84 1.27 9.22 -12.69
N GLY A 85 1.28 9.20 -14.02
CA GLY A 85 2.16 8.32 -14.78
C GLY A 85 1.98 6.87 -14.34
N THR A 86 3.10 6.18 -14.07
CA THR A 86 3.12 4.81 -13.52
C THR A 86 3.12 4.75 -11.99
N SER A 87 2.72 5.83 -11.32
CA SER A 87 2.70 5.91 -9.86
C SER A 87 1.30 6.19 -9.34
N ILE A 88 1.02 5.67 -8.14
CA ILE A 88 -0.12 6.03 -7.31
C ILE A 88 0.40 6.88 -6.16
N ILE A 89 -0.22 8.03 -5.96
CA ILE A 89 0.03 8.94 -4.86
C ILE A 89 -1.23 8.95 -4.01
N VAL A 90 -1.06 8.73 -2.71
CA VAL A 90 -2.15 8.73 -1.75
C VAL A 90 -1.97 9.94 -0.83
N GLU A 91 -3.00 10.79 -0.78
CA GLU A 91 -3.04 11.90 0.16
C GLU A 91 -3.12 11.42 1.62
N PRO A 92 -2.57 12.18 2.58
CA PRO A 92 -2.72 11.86 3.99
C PRO A 92 -4.20 11.74 4.38
N HIS A 93 -4.58 10.64 5.00
CA HIS A 93 -5.91 10.41 5.58
C HIS A 93 -5.87 9.35 6.69
N GLY A 94 -6.88 9.33 7.57
CA GLY A 94 -6.97 8.38 8.67
C GLY A 94 -5.75 8.42 9.60
N ALA A 95 -5.06 7.29 9.79
CA ALA A 95 -3.87 7.26 10.65
C ALA A 95 -2.71 8.11 10.10
N LEU A 96 -2.66 8.35 8.78
CA LEU A 96 -1.58 9.08 8.11
C LEU A 96 -1.71 10.60 8.27
N GLU A 97 -2.92 11.12 8.44
CA GLU A 97 -3.19 12.55 8.68
C GLU A 97 -2.46 13.07 9.92
N ASN A 98 -2.41 12.27 10.99
CA ASN A 98 -1.74 12.62 12.24
C ASN A 98 -0.24 12.90 12.08
N PHE A 99 0.36 12.41 11.00
CA PHE A 99 1.79 12.53 10.73
C PHE A 99 2.08 13.34 9.45
N ASP A 100 1.06 13.95 8.83
CA ASP A 100 1.16 14.60 7.52
C ASP A 100 1.90 13.71 6.51
N ALA A 101 1.49 12.44 6.47
CA ALA A 101 2.20 11.40 5.75
C ALA A 101 1.50 11.01 4.46
N SER A 102 2.24 10.93 3.35
CA SER A 102 1.72 10.47 2.06
C SER A 102 2.33 9.13 1.68
N VAL A 103 1.58 8.33 0.92
CA VAL A 103 2.09 7.07 0.36
C VAL A 103 2.31 7.23 -1.14
N VAL A 104 3.47 6.80 -1.62
CA VAL A 104 3.80 6.77 -3.05
C VAL A 104 4.09 5.33 -3.46
N ILE A 105 3.35 4.83 -4.44
CA ILE A 105 3.44 3.47 -4.95
C ILE A 105 3.83 3.54 -6.42
N LYS A 106 5.01 3.02 -6.75
CA LYS A 106 5.52 2.96 -8.12
C LYS A 106 5.20 1.59 -8.71
N LEU A 107 4.56 1.56 -9.86
CA LEU A 107 4.11 0.33 -10.52
C LEU A 107 4.91 0.07 -11.80
N ASP A 108 5.23 -1.19 -12.03
CA ASP A 108 5.72 -1.71 -13.30
C ASP A 108 4.52 -2.16 -14.15
N ALA A 109 3.68 -1.19 -14.51
CA ALA A 109 2.41 -1.38 -15.20
C ALA A 109 2.43 -0.68 -16.57
N SER A 110 1.66 -1.19 -17.53
CA SER A 110 1.44 -0.48 -18.79
C SER A 110 0.51 0.71 -18.58
N GLU A 111 0.57 1.72 -19.46
CA GLU A 111 -0.35 2.87 -19.41
C GLU A 111 -1.82 2.44 -19.48
N LYS A 112 -2.12 1.39 -20.25
CA LYS A 112 -3.47 0.84 -20.39
C LYS A 112 -4.00 0.27 -19.07
N ASP A 113 -3.18 -0.43 -18.31
CA ASP A 113 -3.58 -0.98 -17.01
C ASP A 113 -3.91 0.15 -16.02
N LEU A 114 -3.16 1.25 -16.10
CA LEU A 114 -3.35 2.42 -15.25
C LEU A 114 -4.58 3.24 -15.65
N GLU A 115 -4.91 3.31 -16.94
CA GLU A 115 -6.18 3.89 -17.41
C GLU A 115 -7.38 3.10 -16.89
N GLN A 116 -7.30 1.77 -16.89
CA GLN A 116 -8.34 0.91 -16.32
C GLN A 116 -8.48 1.14 -14.81
N LEU A 117 -7.36 1.18 -14.09
CA LEU A 117 -7.34 1.50 -12.66
C LEU A 117 -7.99 2.87 -12.39
N LYS A 118 -7.61 3.91 -13.14
CA LYS A 118 -8.20 5.25 -13.03
C LYS A 118 -9.71 5.24 -13.25
N LYS A 119 -10.18 4.46 -14.23
CA LYS A 119 -11.62 4.35 -14.51
C LYS A 119 -12.34 3.75 -13.31
N ILE A 120 -11.85 2.62 -12.80
CA ILE A 120 -12.46 1.93 -11.65
C ILE A 120 -12.47 2.84 -10.42
N ILE A 121 -11.34 3.48 -10.09
CA ILE A 121 -11.24 4.43 -8.97
C ILE A 121 -12.28 5.56 -9.09
N ASN A 122 -12.46 6.11 -10.30
CA ASN A 122 -13.40 7.20 -10.52
C ASN A 122 -14.87 6.77 -10.44
N GLU A 123 -15.19 5.52 -10.75
CA GLU A 123 -16.53 4.95 -10.61
C GLU A 123 -16.85 4.64 -9.14
N GLU A 124 -15.85 4.18 -8.38
CA GLU A 124 -16.03 3.71 -7.00
C GLU A 124 -15.92 4.80 -5.92
N LYS A 125 -15.31 5.96 -6.22
CA LYS A 125 -15.10 7.05 -5.23
C LYS A 125 -16.36 7.60 -4.56
N PHE A 126 -17.54 7.35 -5.12
CA PHE A 126 -18.82 7.80 -4.57
C PHE A 126 -19.34 6.91 -3.42
N TRP A 127 -18.68 5.77 -3.18
CA TRP A 127 -19.07 4.80 -2.15
C TRP A 127 -18.31 4.96 -0.83
N THR A 128 -17.35 5.89 -0.76
CA THR A 128 -16.57 6.17 0.45
C THR A 128 -17.47 6.79 1.52
N LYS A 129 -17.66 6.08 2.65
CA LYS A 129 -18.56 6.52 3.74
C LYS A 129 -17.85 6.92 5.03
N GLU A 130 -16.64 6.41 5.27
CA GLU A 130 -15.82 6.69 6.45
C GLU A 130 -14.35 6.82 6.00
N GLU A 131 -13.55 7.64 6.69
CA GLU A 131 -12.14 7.87 6.33
C GLU A 131 -11.20 7.12 7.29
N HIS A 132 -10.98 5.82 7.02
CA HIS A 132 -9.98 5.00 7.72
C HIS A 132 -8.85 4.57 6.78
N GLY A 133 -7.75 5.32 6.79
CA GLY A 133 -6.48 4.94 6.14
C GLY A 133 -5.53 4.22 7.11
N GLU A 134 -4.90 3.14 6.65
CA GLU A 134 -3.96 2.35 7.44
C GLU A 134 -2.78 1.86 6.59
N VAL A 135 -1.58 1.84 7.20
CA VAL A 135 -0.36 1.32 6.57
C VAL A 135 0.38 0.44 7.56
N ILE A 136 0.54 -0.83 7.19
CA ILE A 136 1.24 -1.84 7.98
C ILE A 136 2.34 -2.45 7.11
N SER A 137 3.58 -2.52 7.60
CA SER A 137 4.69 -3.16 6.88
C SER A 137 5.71 -3.75 7.83
N THR A 138 5.94 -5.06 7.72
CA THR A 138 7.00 -5.74 8.48
C THR A 138 8.40 -5.33 8.00
N TYR A 139 8.51 -4.84 6.75
CA TYR A 139 9.76 -4.31 6.20
C TYR A 139 10.11 -2.94 6.82
N LEU A 140 9.11 -2.06 6.96
CA LEU A 140 9.27 -0.78 7.65
C LEU A 140 9.68 -0.99 9.11
N GLU A 141 9.01 -1.89 9.83
CA GLU A 141 9.34 -2.23 11.22
C GLU A 141 10.81 -2.67 11.37
N LYS A 142 11.27 -3.57 10.48
CA LYS A 142 12.67 -3.99 10.45
C LYS A 142 13.61 -2.81 10.18
N HIS A 143 13.31 -2.01 9.15
CA HIS A 143 14.12 -0.85 8.77
C HIS A 143 14.28 0.15 9.93
N LEU A 144 13.18 0.48 10.62
CA LEU A 144 13.22 1.39 11.77
C LEU A 144 14.00 0.81 12.95
N ARG A 145 13.85 -0.49 13.22
CA ARG A 145 14.59 -1.19 14.29
C ARG A 145 16.10 -1.16 14.04
N GLU A 146 16.53 -1.40 12.81
CA GLU A 146 17.95 -1.36 12.44
C GLU A 146 18.53 0.05 12.49
N LYS A 147 17.76 1.05 12.04
CA LYS A 147 18.16 2.46 12.11
C LYS A 147 18.38 2.94 13.56
N ARG A 148 17.59 2.43 14.51
CA ARG A 148 17.77 2.71 15.95
C ARG A 148 19.07 2.10 16.49
N LYS A 149 19.34 0.83 16.19
CA LYS A 149 20.57 0.13 16.61
C LYS A 149 21.87 0.80 16.12
N LYS A 150 21.84 1.50 14.99
CA LYS A 150 23.00 2.22 14.44
C LYS A 150 23.26 3.58 15.09
N LYS A 151 22.34 4.08 15.91
CA LYS A 151 22.46 5.37 16.62
C LYS A 151 22.92 5.20 18.08
N GLU A 152 22.92 3.97 18.59
CA GLU A 152 23.47 3.55 19.88
C GLU A 152 24.93 3.12 19.73
#